data_AF-A0A849RNX7-F1
#
_entry.id   AF-A0A849RNX7-F1
#
_cell.length_a   1.000
_cell.length_b   1.000
_cell.length_c   1.000
_cell.angle_alpha   90.00
_cell.angle_beta   90.00
_cell.angle_gamma   90.00
#
_symmetry.space_group_name_H-M   'P 1'
#
loop_
_entity.id
_entity.type
_entity.pdbx_description
1 polymer ?
#
loop_
_entity_poly.entity_id
_entity_poly.type
_entity_poly.pdbx_seq_one_letter_code
_entity_poly.pdbx_strand_id
1 'polypeptide(L)'
;MAGLFVSLLLVTSSGYAADSSSGPAELLPVVQAQAAALQALSDNPAAVALFATKIGPALGLHDVASTLAAKNIPTKVAKELGVQELTASAQRLIADLAAWQSADRITQSLSEPANPVAAPPATLVNWIQAAAPIPSLAQMTKDLTQLGEAKPDTAVADRMPLALSAGRLALDAQQRAIAEWWQLKTWKDRVRTVRGRNKLCGTWQWIIHNHQQHHQEQKLAMLFPPPGPDYPLAPGLVETVVLGENVYLRWESNGQVQEDSLQFTKEGKGLEGTFVNSQGGWGSISGKRTSDCKP
;
A
#
# COMPACT_ATOMS: atom_id res chain seq x y z
N MET A 1 40.10 -35.90 28.80
CA MET A 1 39.01 -34.93 29.03
C MET A 1 38.93 -34.02 27.82
N ALA A 2 37.72 -33.87 27.29
CA ALA A 2 37.41 -33.38 25.95
C ALA A 2 37.76 -31.90 25.75
N GLY A 3 38.26 -31.58 24.55
CA GLY A 3 38.39 -30.22 24.05
C GLY A 3 37.04 -29.69 23.56
N LEU A 4 36.77 -28.41 23.82
CA LEU A 4 35.72 -27.65 23.17
C LEU A 4 36.37 -26.65 22.20
N PHE A 5 36.28 -26.95 20.92
CA PHE A 5 36.41 -25.95 19.85
C PHE A 5 35.04 -25.27 19.71
N VAL A 6 34.96 -23.99 20.05
CA VAL A 6 33.80 -23.15 19.71
C VAL A 6 34.04 -22.60 18.30
N SER A 7 33.40 -23.22 17.31
CA SER A 7 33.33 -22.71 15.95
C SER A 7 32.48 -21.44 15.92
N LEU A 8 33.12 -20.30 15.70
CA LEU A 8 32.47 -19.02 15.43
C LEU A 8 31.94 -19.05 13.99
N LEU A 9 30.66 -19.39 13.82
CA LEU A 9 29.94 -19.23 12.55
C LEU A 9 29.69 -17.74 12.32
N LEU A 10 30.52 -17.14 11.47
CA LEU A 10 30.28 -15.87 10.82
C LEU A 10 29.03 -16.00 9.93
N VAL A 11 27.89 -15.52 10.45
CA VAL A 11 26.71 -15.24 9.63
C VAL A 11 27.07 -14.03 8.78
N THR A 12 27.37 -14.25 7.50
CA THR A 12 27.43 -13.21 6.49
C THR A 12 25.99 -12.78 6.19
N SER A 13 25.52 -11.77 6.91
CA SER A 13 24.32 -11.04 6.53
C SER A 13 24.56 -10.44 5.15
N SER A 14 23.81 -10.94 4.16
CA SER A 14 23.75 -10.34 2.83
C SER A 14 23.27 -8.91 2.99
N GLY A 15 24.09 -7.95 2.55
CA GLY A 15 23.81 -6.53 2.65
C GLY A 15 22.54 -6.15 1.90
N TYR A 16 21.43 -6.12 2.61
CA TYR A 16 20.38 -5.15 2.34
C TYR A 16 20.97 -3.82 2.79
N ALA A 17 21.23 -2.93 1.82
CA ALA A 17 21.45 -1.53 2.13
C ALA A 17 20.33 -1.11 3.09
N ALA A 18 20.70 -0.64 4.28
CA ALA A 18 19.76 -0.11 5.24
C ALA A 18 19.13 1.14 4.59
N ASP A 19 17.99 0.95 3.93
CA ASP A 19 17.06 2.04 3.70
C ASP A 19 16.82 2.67 5.07
N SER A 20 17.05 3.98 5.15
CA SER A 20 16.78 4.80 6.33
C SER A 20 15.47 4.36 7.00
N SER A 21 15.48 4.26 8.33
CA SER A 21 14.45 3.68 9.22
C SER A 21 13.07 4.36 9.20
N SER A 22 12.68 4.96 8.09
CA SER A 22 11.38 5.58 7.87
C SER A 22 10.31 4.51 7.71
N GLY A 23 9.48 4.37 8.73
CA GLY A 23 8.38 3.41 8.78
C GLY A 23 7.12 4.02 9.39
N PRO A 24 6.06 3.23 9.62
CA PRO A 24 4.84 3.72 10.27
C PRO A 24 5.10 4.23 11.70
N ALA A 25 6.22 3.86 12.32
CA ALA A 25 6.66 4.39 13.61
C ALA A 25 6.89 5.92 13.58
N GLU A 26 7.22 6.49 12.42
CA GLU A 26 7.45 7.94 12.27
C GLU A 26 6.16 8.75 12.17
N LEU A 27 4.98 8.11 12.10
CA LEU A 27 3.71 8.82 11.97
C LEU A 27 3.45 9.75 13.15
N LEU A 28 3.63 9.29 14.39
CA LEU A 28 3.39 10.12 15.58
C LEU A 28 4.36 11.32 15.67
N PRO A 29 5.70 11.14 15.54
CA PRO A 29 6.62 12.27 15.45
C PRO A 29 6.25 13.28 14.34
N VAL A 30 5.80 12.81 13.18
CA VAL A 30 5.38 13.67 12.07
C VAL A 30 4.10 14.43 12.40
N VAL A 31 3.10 13.79 13.02
CA VAL A 31 1.87 14.46 13.49
C VAL A 31 2.21 15.61 14.43
N GLN A 32 3.10 15.36 15.40
CA GLN A 32 3.53 16.37 16.36
C GLN A 32 4.30 17.51 15.69
N ALA A 33 5.25 17.18 14.82
CA ALA A 33 6.07 18.17 14.11
C ALA A 33 5.26 19.05 13.14
N GLN A 34 4.17 18.52 12.57
CA GLN A 34 3.32 19.22 11.60
C GLN A 34 1.98 19.67 12.18
N ALA A 35 1.84 19.69 13.51
CA ALA A 35 0.57 19.95 14.20
C ALA A 35 -0.12 21.24 13.74
N ALA A 36 0.61 22.35 13.63
CA ALA A 36 0.06 23.62 13.17
C ALA A 36 -0.40 23.58 11.71
N ALA A 37 0.38 22.92 10.83
CA ALA A 37 0.04 22.79 9.42
C ALA A 37 -1.20 21.91 9.21
N LEU A 38 -1.32 20.81 9.97
CA LEU A 38 -2.47 19.92 9.94
C LEU A 38 -3.76 20.61 10.41
N GLN A 39 -3.69 21.51 11.39
CA GLN A 39 -4.86 22.27 11.85
C GLN A 39 -5.34 23.34 10.87
N ALA A 40 -4.44 23.84 10.03
CA ALA A 40 -4.73 24.90 9.08
C ALA A 40 -5.36 24.40 7.76
N LEU A 41 -5.54 23.08 7.61
CA LEU A 41 -6.06 22.49 6.38
C LEU A 41 -7.54 22.82 6.16
N SER A 42 -7.87 23.13 4.91
CA SER A 42 -9.24 23.42 4.46
C SER A 42 -9.60 22.80 3.12
N ASP A 43 -8.62 22.30 2.36
CA ASP A 43 -8.83 21.80 1.01
C ASP A 43 -7.80 20.75 0.56
N ASN A 44 -8.13 20.08 -0.54
CA ASN A 44 -7.33 19.02 -1.14
C ASN A 44 -5.98 19.50 -1.70
N PRO A 45 -5.89 20.63 -2.42
CA PRO A 45 -4.60 21.16 -2.87
C PRO A 45 -3.61 21.41 -1.73
N ALA A 46 -4.04 22.02 -0.62
CA ALA A 46 -3.20 22.25 0.55
C ALA A 46 -2.72 20.94 1.18
N ALA A 47 -3.60 19.93 1.28
CA ALA A 47 -3.25 18.61 1.79
C ALA A 47 -2.20 17.92 0.92
N VAL A 48 -2.37 17.92 -0.41
CA VAL A 48 -1.41 17.32 -1.34
C VAL A 48 -0.07 18.07 -1.30
N ALA A 49 -0.09 19.40 -1.20
CA ALA A 49 1.13 20.19 -1.08
C ALA A 49 1.88 19.90 0.23
N LEU A 50 1.16 19.81 1.36
CA LEU A 50 1.74 19.43 2.66
C LEU A 50 2.34 18.02 2.63
N PHE A 51 1.63 17.07 1.99
CA PHE A 51 2.15 15.73 1.76
C PHE A 51 3.43 15.77 0.94
N ALA A 52 3.43 16.39 -0.23
CA ALA A 52 4.55 16.36 -1.15
C ALA A 52 5.81 17.07 -0.61
N THR A 53 5.63 18.11 0.21
CA THR A 53 6.76 18.94 0.67
C THR A 53 7.30 18.59 2.05
N LYS A 54 6.47 18.07 2.96
CA LYS A 54 6.84 17.84 4.36
C LYS A 54 6.61 16.40 4.80
N ILE A 55 5.37 15.93 4.72
CA ILE A 55 4.96 14.68 5.36
C ILE A 55 5.48 13.46 4.59
N GLY A 56 5.32 13.42 3.27
CA GLY A 56 5.79 12.31 2.43
C GLY A 56 7.29 12.04 2.58
N PRO A 57 8.17 13.05 2.45
CA PRO A 57 9.60 12.87 2.70
C PRO A 57 9.92 12.39 4.12
N ALA A 58 9.28 12.93 5.15
CA ALA A 58 9.52 12.52 6.54
C ALA A 58 9.11 11.06 6.81
N LEU A 59 8.14 10.54 6.06
CA LEU A 59 7.66 9.16 6.15
C LEU A 59 8.37 8.19 5.20
N GLY A 60 9.44 8.60 4.53
CA GLY A 60 10.16 7.76 3.55
C GLY A 60 9.38 7.46 2.27
N LEU A 61 8.42 8.33 1.92
CA LEU A 61 7.57 8.27 0.72
C LEU A 61 8.05 9.26 -0.36
N HIS A 62 9.37 9.45 -0.49
CA HIS A 62 9.98 10.43 -1.41
C HIS A 62 9.51 10.28 -2.86
N ASP A 63 9.36 9.06 -3.33
CA ASP A 63 8.91 8.78 -4.68
C ASP A 63 7.46 9.20 -4.93
N VAL A 64 6.60 8.95 -3.96
CA VAL A 64 5.19 9.36 -4.01
C VAL A 64 5.13 10.87 -3.98
N ALA A 65 5.83 11.49 -3.03
CA ALA A 65 5.90 12.95 -2.89
C ALA A 65 6.39 13.62 -4.19
N SER A 66 7.45 13.09 -4.80
CA SER A 66 8.00 13.59 -6.06
C SER A 66 7.02 13.41 -7.23
N THR A 67 6.33 12.26 -7.29
CA THR A 67 5.32 12.00 -8.32
C THR A 67 4.14 12.95 -8.19
N LEU A 68 3.65 13.23 -6.98
CA LEU A 68 2.56 14.16 -6.75
C LEU A 68 2.97 15.63 -6.92
N ALA A 69 4.24 15.97 -6.69
CA ALA A 69 4.79 17.30 -6.95
C ALA A 69 5.08 17.57 -8.44
N ALA A 70 5.20 16.52 -9.25
CA ALA A 70 5.57 16.64 -10.65
C ALA A 70 4.51 17.41 -11.44
N LYS A 71 4.93 18.46 -12.12
CA LYS A 71 4.08 19.25 -13.01
C LYS A 71 4.07 18.60 -14.40
N ASN A 72 2.92 18.63 -15.06
CA ASN A 72 2.75 18.20 -16.47
C ASN A 72 3.06 16.72 -16.75
N ILE A 73 2.63 15.80 -15.89
CA ILE A 73 2.68 14.37 -16.21
C ILE A 73 1.76 14.11 -17.41
N PRO A 74 2.25 13.49 -18.51
CA PRO A 74 1.40 13.14 -19.64
C PRO A 74 0.22 12.26 -19.19
N THR A 75 -0.99 12.51 -19.71
CA THR A 75 -2.22 11.83 -19.28
C THR A 75 -2.13 10.31 -19.34
N LYS A 76 -1.49 9.76 -20.38
CA LYS A 76 -1.23 8.33 -20.51
C LYS A 76 -0.37 7.80 -19.36
N VAL A 77 0.72 8.50 -19.02
CA VAL A 77 1.62 8.12 -17.92
C VAL A 77 0.92 8.26 -16.58
N ALA A 78 0.14 9.32 -16.39
CA ALA A 78 -0.63 9.53 -15.16
C ALA A 78 -1.63 8.39 -14.91
N LYS A 79 -2.30 7.91 -15.96
CA LYS A 79 -3.20 6.75 -15.89
C LYS A 79 -2.43 5.46 -15.59
N GLU A 80 -1.33 5.20 -16.27
CA GLU A 80 -0.51 3.98 -16.05
C GLU A 80 0.15 3.94 -14.67
N LEU A 81 0.43 5.10 -14.07
CA LEU A 81 0.95 5.22 -12.72
C LEU A 81 -0.15 5.24 -11.65
N GLY A 82 -1.42 5.32 -12.03
CA GLY A 82 -2.53 5.46 -11.06
C GLY A 82 -2.40 6.73 -10.21
N VAL A 83 -2.03 7.86 -10.83
CA VAL A 83 -1.78 9.12 -10.10
C VAL A 83 -3.03 9.61 -9.36
N GLN A 84 -4.23 9.34 -9.89
CA GLN A 84 -5.48 9.71 -9.24
C GLN A 84 -5.68 8.95 -7.93
N GLU A 85 -5.50 7.62 -7.95
CA GLU A 85 -5.59 6.77 -6.77
C GLU A 85 -4.49 7.09 -5.75
N LEU A 86 -3.29 7.39 -6.25
CA LEU A 86 -2.16 7.83 -5.45
C LEU A 86 -2.46 9.16 -4.73
N THR A 87 -3.04 10.12 -5.45
CA THR A 87 -3.44 11.43 -4.90
C THR A 87 -4.51 11.26 -3.84
N ALA A 88 -5.53 10.43 -4.10
CA ALA A 88 -6.61 10.17 -3.15
C ALA A 88 -6.09 9.46 -1.88
N SER A 89 -5.14 8.52 -2.02
CA SER A 89 -4.50 7.85 -0.88
C SER A 89 -3.66 8.83 -0.04
N ALA A 90 -2.90 9.73 -0.68
CA ALA A 90 -2.18 10.78 0.03
C ALA A 90 -3.12 11.74 0.77
N GLN A 91 -4.24 12.12 0.16
CA GLN A 91 -5.27 12.97 0.80
C GLN A 91 -5.88 12.28 2.03
N ARG A 92 -6.23 10.99 1.92
CA ARG A 92 -6.75 10.21 3.05
C ARG A 92 -5.74 10.10 4.18
N LEU A 93 -4.48 9.83 3.87
CA LEU A 93 -3.40 9.85 4.87
C LEU A 93 -3.34 11.20 5.59
N ILE A 94 -3.33 12.34 4.88
CA ILE A 94 -3.29 13.65 5.54
C ILE A 94 -4.54 13.90 6.39
N ALA A 95 -5.71 13.48 5.91
CA ALA A 95 -6.96 13.60 6.67
C ALA A 95 -6.94 12.76 7.96
N ASP A 96 -6.43 11.53 7.90
CA ASP A 96 -6.25 10.67 9.07
C ASP A 96 -5.23 11.29 10.05
N LEU A 97 -4.10 11.85 9.57
CA LEU A 97 -3.14 12.54 10.44
C LEU A 97 -3.73 13.80 11.09
N ALA A 98 -4.55 14.58 10.37
CA ALA A 98 -5.23 15.75 10.92
C ALA A 98 -6.31 15.37 11.95
N ALA A 99 -6.99 14.23 11.75
CA ALA A 99 -7.94 13.69 12.70
C ALA A 99 -7.25 13.22 14.00
N TRP A 100 -6.12 12.51 13.88
CA TRP A 100 -5.29 12.12 15.02
C TRP A 100 -4.83 13.36 15.80
N GLN A 101 -4.31 14.36 15.09
CA GLN A 101 -3.86 15.60 15.68
C GLN A 101 -4.97 16.36 16.43
N SER A 102 -6.20 16.33 15.91
CA SER A 102 -7.37 16.92 16.56
C SER A 102 -7.72 16.19 17.86
N ALA A 103 -7.63 14.85 17.86
CA ALA A 103 -7.85 14.04 19.05
C ALA A 103 -6.79 14.29 20.14
N ASP A 104 -5.51 14.38 19.76
CA ASP A 104 -4.41 14.69 20.69
C ASP A 104 -4.61 16.06 21.34
N ARG A 105 -4.98 17.06 20.55
CA ARG A 105 -5.26 18.42 21.05
C ARG A 105 -6.41 18.45 22.05
N ILE A 106 -7.50 17.74 21.76
CA ILE A 106 -8.64 17.64 22.68
C ILE A 106 -8.17 16.97 23.97
N THR A 107 -7.50 15.83 23.88
CA THR A 107 -7.00 15.08 25.05
C THR A 107 -6.09 15.93 25.93
N GLN A 108 -5.18 16.71 25.33
CA GLN A 108 -4.34 17.66 26.05
C GLN A 108 -5.16 18.75 26.76
N SER A 109 -6.16 19.33 26.09
CA SER A 109 -7.03 20.35 26.71
C SER A 109 -7.90 19.81 27.85
N LEU A 110 -8.16 18.50 27.87
CA LEU A 110 -8.91 17.83 28.95
C LEU A 110 -8.06 17.58 30.20
N SER A 111 -6.73 17.62 30.08
CA SER A 111 -5.81 17.42 31.22
C SER A 111 -5.78 18.63 32.16
N GLU A 112 -6.23 19.80 31.71
CA GLU A 112 -6.28 21.03 32.48
C GLU A 112 -7.73 21.51 32.66
N PRO A 113 -8.40 21.16 33.77
CA PRO A 113 -9.84 21.35 33.91
C PRO A 113 -10.32 22.80 33.81
N ALA A 114 -9.44 23.76 34.09
CA ALA A 114 -9.73 25.19 34.05
C ALA A 114 -9.76 25.77 32.62
N ASN A 115 -9.19 25.07 31.64
CA ASN A 115 -9.07 25.56 30.28
C ASN A 115 -10.26 25.14 29.40
N PRO A 116 -10.67 26.00 28.45
CA PRO A 116 -11.68 25.62 27.46
C PRO A 116 -11.14 24.50 26.58
N VAL A 117 -12.01 23.57 26.21
CA VAL A 117 -11.66 22.48 25.28
C VAL A 117 -11.27 23.09 23.93
N ALA A 118 -10.13 22.68 23.41
CA ALA A 118 -9.58 23.24 22.18
C ALA A 118 -10.21 22.57 20.95
N ALA A 119 -11.43 22.98 20.60
CA ALA A 119 -12.18 22.46 19.46
C ALA A 119 -11.43 22.66 18.13
N PRO A 120 -11.42 21.67 17.23
CA PRO A 120 -10.92 21.86 15.86
C PRO A 120 -11.85 22.80 15.07
N PRO A 121 -11.31 23.58 14.10
CA PRO A 121 -12.15 24.41 13.24
C PRO A 121 -13.17 23.60 12.45
N ALA A 122 -14.39 24.11 12.28
CA ALA A 122 -15.43 23.43 11.50
C ALA A 122 -15.01 23.18 10.04
N THR A 123 -14.23 24.09 9.46
CA THR A 123 -13.66 23.93 8.11
C THR A 123 -12.78 22.69 8.00
N LEU A 124 -11.93 22.45 9.00
CA LEU A 124 -11.06 21.27 9.08
C LEU A 124 -11.90 20.00 9.21
N VAL A 125 -12.86 19.97 10.15
CA VAL A 125 -13.72 18.80 10.39
C VAL A 125 -14.50 18.43 9.12
N ASN A 126 -15.11 19.41 8.46
CA ASN A 126 -15.86 19.20 7.22
C ASN A 126 -14.96 18.68 6.08
N TRP A 127 -13.75 19.23 5.96
CA TRP A 127 -12.79 18.75 4.98
C TRP A 127 -12.35 17.31 5.27
N ILE A 128 -12.01 16.96 6.52
CA ILE A 128 -11.65 15.58 6.89
C ILE A 128 -12.79 14.63 6.54
N GLN A 129 -14.04 14.95 6.90
CA GLN A 129 -15.20 14.10 6.59
C GLN A 129 -15.39 13.88 5.09
N ALA A 130 -15.11 14.89 4.26
CA ALA A 130 -15.19 14.78 2.80
C ALA A 130 -14.02 14.00 2.19
N ALA A 131 -12.80 14.15 2.74
CA ALA A 131 -11.59 13.50 2.23
C ALA A 131 -11.48 12.03 2.70
N ALA A 132 -11.85 11.75 3.95
CA ALA A 132 -11.81 10.45 4.59
C ALA A 132 -12.99 10.30 5.57
N PRO A 133 -14.01 9.47 5.27
CA PRO A 133 -15.09 9.23 6.22
C PRO A 133 -14.55 8.43 7.41
N ILE A 134 -14.34 9.11 8.54
CA ILE A 134 -13.88 8.55 9.81
C ILE A 134 -15.07 8.58 10.80
N PRO A 135 -15.75 7.45 11.07
CA PRO A 135 -16.94 7.44 11.93
C PRO A 135 -16.71 7.97 13.34
N SER A 136 -15.55 7.71 13.94
CA SER A 136 -15.18 8.21 15.27
C SER A 136 -15.01 9.74 15.33
N LEU A 137 -14.70 10.40 14.20
CA LEU A 137 -14.64 11.87 14.14
C LEU A 137 -16.03 12.48 14.28
N ALA A 138 -17.04 11.88 13.64
CA ALA A 138 -18.43 12.33 13.74
C ALA A 138 -18.94 12.18 15.18
N GLN A 139 -18.62 11.05 15.83
CA GLN A 139 -18.97 10.82 17.23
C GLN A 139 -18.29 11.83 18.16
N MET A 140 -16.98 12.06 18.01
CA MET A 140 -16.25 13.06 18.80
C MET A 140 -16.80 14.48 18.62
N THR A 141 -17.18 14.86 17.39
CA THR A 141 -17.77 16.19 17.12
C THR A 141 -19.13 16.35 17.79
N LYS A 142 -19.92 15.27 17.84
CA LYS A 142 -21.20 15.25 18.57
C LYS A 142 -20.99 15.42 20.08
N ASP A 143 -20.06 14.68 20.67
CA ASP A 143 -19.76 14.75 22.11
C ASP A 143 -19.20 16.14 22.50
N LEU A 144 -18.41 16.74 21.62
CA LEU A 144 -17.92 18.12 21.78
C LEU A 144 -19.05 19.15 21.75
N THR A 145 -20.04 18.98 20.88
CA THR A 145 -21.21 19.86 20.78
C THR A 145 -22.07 19.75 22.04
N GLN A 146 -22.32 18.53 22.52
CA GLN A 146 -23.07 18.27 23.76
C GLN A 146 -22.40 18.89 24.99
N LEU A 147 -21.06 18.86 25.06
CA LEU A 147 -20.33 19.52 26.14
C LEU A 147 -20.50 21.05 26.12
N GLY A 148 -20.57 21.67 24.93
CA GLY A 148 -20.79 23.10 24.76
C GLY A 148 -22.21 23.58 25.11
N GLU A 149 -23.20 22.69 25.01
CA GLU A 149 -24.61 22.97 25.35
C GLU A 149 -24.94 22.74 26.84
N ALA A 150 -24.02 22.14 27.61
CA ALA A 150 -24.23 21.85 29.02
C ALA A 150 -24.26 23.14 29.89
N LYS A 151 -25.20 23.21 30.85
CA LYS A 151 -25.35 24.36 31.75
C LYS A 151 -24.16 24.48 32.73
N PRO A 152 -23.71 25.70 33.07
CA PRO A 152 -22.54 25.94 33.91
C PRO A 152 -22.70 25.47 35.38
N ASP A 153 -23.92 25.28 35.89
CA ASP A 153 -24.17 24.92 37.30
C ASP A 153 -23.84 23.45 37.63
N THR A 154 -23.65 22.58 36.63
CA THR A 154 -23.16 21.20 36.80
C THR A 154 -21.63 21.14 36.69
N ALA A 155 -20.92 22.08 37.34
CA ALA A 155 -19.51 22.48 37.16
C ALA A 155 -18.40 21.43 37.42
N VAL A 156 -18.68 20.15 37.18
CA VAL A 156 -17.71 19.24 36.58
C VAL A 156 -18.45 18.60 35.41
N ALA A 157 -18.57 19.32 34.28
CA ALA A 157 -19.13 18.74 33.07
C ALA A 157 -18.40 17.41 32.82
N ASP A 158 -19.15 16.31 32.74
CA ASP A 158 -18.55 14.99 32.58
C ASP A 158 -17.77 14.97 31.26
N ARG A 159 -16.45 15.13 31.38
CA ARG A 159 -15.50 15.17 30.27
C ARG A 159 -15.15 13.76 29.81
N MET A 160 -15.58 12.72 30.54
CA MET A 160 -15.27 11.33 30.24
C MET A 160 -15.78 10.89 28.86
N PRO A 161 -17.03 11.19 28.42
CA PRO A 161 -17.50 10.82 27.10
C PRO A 161 -16.63 11.44 25.99
N LEU A 162 -16.28 12.72 26.13
CA LEU A 162 -15.41 13.40 25.16
C LEU A 162 -13.99 12.79 25.17
N ALA A 163 -13.41 12.52 26.34
CA ALA A 163 -12.11 11.87 26.47
C ALA A 163 -12.08 10.48 25.80
N LEU A 164 -13.11 9.67 26.01
CA LEU A 164 -13.25 8.35 25.39
C LEU A 164 -13.43 8.46 23.87
N SER A 165 -14.22 9.42 23.39
CA SER A 165 -14.41 9.67 21.95
C SER A 165 -13.12 10.15 21.27
N ALA A 166 -12.35 11.01 21.93
CA ALA A 166 -11.05 11.48 21.44
C ALA A 166 -10.03 10.34 21.38
N GLY A 167 -9.95 9.51 22.43
CA GLY A 167 -9.08 8.33 22.42
C GLY A 167 -9.43 7.33 21.31
N ARG A 168 -10.72 7.10 21.05
CA ARG A 168 -11.18 6.27 19.92
C ARG A 168 -10.80 6.88 18.57
N LEU A 169 -11.01 8.18 18.41
CA LEU A 169 -10.60 8.88 17.18
C LEU A 169 -9.09 8.76 16.94
N ALA A 170 -8.26 8.95 17.97
CA ALA A 170 -6.81 8.83 17.84
C ALA A 170 -6.39 7.42 17.37
N LEU A 171 -6.96 6.37 17.98
CA LEU A 171 -6.67 4.99 17.60
C LEU A 171 -7.13 4.67 16.17
N ASP A 172 -8.36 5.03 15.82
CA ASP A 172 -8.91 4.80 14.48
C ASP A 172 -8.10 5.54 13.41
N ALA A 173 -7.80 6.82 13.66
CA ALA A 173 -7.01 7.65 12.76
C ALA A 173 -5.58 7.11 12.58
N GLN A 174 -4.94 6.65 13.66
CA GLN A 174 -3.63 6.00 13.60
C GLN A 174 -3.67 4.74 12.73
N GLN A 175 -4.63 3.83 12.94
CA GLN A 175 -4.73 2.60 12.18
C GLN A 175 -4.94 2.86 10.68
N ARG A 176 -5.79 3.84 10.35
CA ARG A 176 -6.06 4.25 8.97
C ARG A 176 -4.84 4.91 8.32
N ALA A 177 -4.14 5.78 9.05
CA ALA A 177 -2.91 6.39 8.58
C ALA A 177 -1.82 5.33 8.29
N ILE A 178 -1.70 4.29 9.12
CA ILE A 178 -0.79 3.16 8.87
C ILE A 178 -1.19 2.41 7.60
N ALA A 179 -2.50 2.15 7.40
CA ALA A 179 -3.00 1.48 6.21
C ALA A 179 -2.71 2.28 4.94
N GLU A 180 -3.01 3.59 4.92
CA GLU A 180 -2.69 4.46 3.77
C GLU A 180 -1.19 4.59 3.56
N TRP A 181 -0.37 4.65 4.61
CA TRP A 181 1.08 4.64 4.48
C TRP A 181 1.57 3.39 3.73
N TRP A 182 1.07 2.20 4.07
CA TRP A 182 1.41 0.97 3.33
C TRP A 182 0.93 0.99 1.88
N GLN A 183 -0.27 1.54 1.63
CA GLN A 183 -0.75 1.74 0.27
C GLN A 183 0.21 2.63 -0.53
N LEU A 184 0.64 3.76 0.02
CA LEU A 184 1.57 4.65 -0.65
C LEU A 184 2.96 4.01 -0.80
N LYS A 185 3.47 3.33 0.22
CA LYS A 185 4.81 2.72 0.21
C LYS A 185 4.94 1.64 -0.86
N THR A 186 3.92 0.81 -1.04
CA THR A 186 3.93 -0.33 -1.98
C THR A 186 3.34 0.02 -3.36
N TRP A 187 3.03 1.30 -3.62
CA TRP A 187 2.42 1.75 -4.87
C TRP A 187 3.23 1.34 -6.11
N LYS A 188 4.56 1.54 -6.11
CA LYS A 188 5.41 1.18 -7.26
C LYS A 188 5.33 -0.30 -7.58
N ASP A 189 5.27 -1.16 -6.56
CA ASP A 189 5.17 -2.60 -6.74
C ASP A 189 3.81 -2.97 -7.34
N ARG A 190 2.72 -2.38 -6.86
CA ARG A 190 1.39 -2.57 -7.47
C ARG A 190 1.37 -2.13 -8.94
N VAL A 191 1.96 -0.98 -9.27
CA VAL A 191 2.08 -0.51 -10.67
C VAL A 191 2.90 -1.49 -11.51
N ARG A 192 4.04 -1.98 -11.01
CA ARG A 192 4.86 -2.99 -11.71
C ARG A 192 4.09 -4.28 -11.95
N THR A 193 3.38 -4.78 -10.93
CA THR A 193 2.55 -5.99 -11.03
C THR A 193 1.45 -5.83 -12.07
N VAL A 194 0.71 -4.71 -12.05
CA VAL A 194 -0.35 -4.46 -13.03
C VAL A 194 0.21 -4.34 -14.45
N ARG A 195 1.33 -3.62 -14.65
CA ARG A 195 1.99 -3.52 -15.96
C ARG A 195 2.49 -4.86 -16.46
N GLY A 196 3.11 -5.64 -15.58
CA GLY A 196 3.59 -6.97 -15.90
C GLY A 196 2.47 -7.93 -16.28
N ARG A 197 1.36 -7.94 -15.54
CA ARG A 197 0.16 -8.71 -15.88
C ARG A 197 -0.48 -8.24 -17.19
N ASN A 198 -0.58 -6.94 -17.42
CA ASN A 198 -1.04 -6.40 -18.70
C ASN A 198 -0.17 -6.88 -19.87
N LYS A 199 1.16 -6.93 -19.66
CA LYS A 199 2.08 -7.46 -20.66
C LYS A 199 1.89 -8.96 -20.88
N LEU A 200 1.63 -9.75 -19.84
CA LEU A 200 1.39 -11.19 -19.95
C LEU A 200 -0.02 -11.51 -20.52
N CYS A 201 -0.97 -10.59 -20.40
CA CYS A 201 -2.37 -10.85 -20.79
C CYS A 201 -2.52 -11.23 -22.27
N GLY A 202 -3.35 -12.24 -22.52
CA GLY A 202 -3.66 -12.78 -23.84
C GLY A 202 -3.80 -14.29 -23.84
N THR A 203 -4.05 -14.86 -25.02
CA THR A 203 -3.94 -16.31 -25.22
C THR A 203 -2.56 -16.65 -25.76
N TRP A 204 -1.97 -17.68 -25.19
CA TRP A 204 -0.64 -18.15 -25.54
C TRP A 204 -0.70 -19.61 -25.95
N GLN A 205 -0.02 -19.95 -27.03
CA GLN A 205 0.36 -21.33 -27.32
C GLN A 205 1.62 -21.63 -26.52
N TRP A 206 1.50 -22.51 -25.54
CA TRP A 206 2.54 -22.93 -24.62
C TRP A 206 3.06 -24.30 -25.04
N ILE A 207 4.37 -24.46 -25.08
CA ILE A 207 5.04 -25.69 -25.45
C ILE A 207 6.03 -26.02 -24.34
N ILE A 208 5.81 -27.15 -23.67
CA ILE A 208 6.65 -27.67 -22.60
C ILE A 208 7.43 -28.86 -23.17
N HIS A 209 8.75 -28.82 -23.06
CA HIS A 209 9.63 -29.91 -23.45
C HIS A 209 10.26 -30.53 -22.20
N ASN A 210 9.75 -31.68 -21.76
CA ASN A 210 10.13 -32.35 -20.53
C ASN A 210 11.29 -33.34 -20.77
N HIS A 211 12.39 -33.17 -20.04
CA HIS A 211 13.60 -33.99 -20.18
C HIS A 211 13.63 -35.24 -19.28
N GLN A 212 12.68 -35.42 -18.35
CA GLN A 212 12.78 -36.45 -17.33
C GLN A 212 12.61 -37.88 -17.88
N GLN A 213 11.74 -38.10 -18.88
CA GLN A 213 11.57 -39.40 -19.54
C GLN A 213 11.14 -39.20 -21.01
N HIS A 214 12.06 -39.48 -21.95
CA HIS A 214 11.82 -39.51 -23.40
C HIS A 214 11.51 -38.19 -24.13
N HIS A 215 11.99 -37.04 -23.64
CA HIS A 215 11.87 -35.76 -24.37
C HIS A 215 10.42 -35.45 -24.81
N GLN A 216 9.48 -35.61 -23.88
CA GLN A 216 8.05 -35.41 -24.17
C GLN A 216 7.78 -33.93 -24.44
N GLU A 217 7.12 -33.66 -25.57
CA GLU A 217 6.63 -32.33 -25.92
C GLU A 217 5.13 -32.25 -25.66
N GLN A 218 4.71 -31.27 -24.87
CA GLN A 218 3.31 -30.98 -24.60
C GLN A 218 2.97 -29.60 -25.14
N LYS A 219 1.92 -29.52 -25.96
CA LYS A 219 1.36 -28.24 -26.43
C LYS A 219 0.04 -27.98 -25.74
N LEU A 220 -0.13 -26.78 -25.23
CA LEU A 220 -1.33 -26.36 -24.51
C LEU A 220 -1.62 -24.88 -24.76
N ALA A 221 -2.87 -24.47 -24.59
CA ALA A 221 -3.28 -23.08 -24.74
C ALA A 221 -3.48 -22.47 -23.35
N MET A 222 -2.76 -21.39 -23.05
CA MET A 222 -2.86 -20.67 -21.78
C MET A 222 -3.59 -19.35 -21.98
N LEU A 223 -4.55 -19.09 -21.12
CA LEU A 223 -5.22 -17.80 -21.03
C LEU A 223 -4.73 -17.06 -19.79
N PHE A 224 -4.04 -15.94 -20.00
CA PHE A 224 -3.77 -14.99 -18.93
C PHE A 224 -4.77 -13.84 -19.07
N PRO A 225 -5.70 -13.66 -18.12
CA PRO A 225 -6.75 -12.68 -18.25
C PRO A 225 -6.27 -11.27 -17.85
N PRO A 226 -7.04 -10.21 -18.19
CA PRO A 226 -6.73 -8.85 -17.78
C PRO A 226 -6.54 -8.73 -16.25
N PRO A 227 -5.70 -7.81 -15.75
CA PRO A 227 -5.63 -7.55 -14.33
C PRO A 227 -6.95 -6.92 -13.83
N GLY A 228 -7.54 -7.53 -12.80
CA GLY A 228 -8.75 -7.03 -12.15
C GLY A 228 -9.36 -8.07 -11.20
N PRO A 229 -10.30 -7.66 -10.34
CA PRO A 229 -10.99 -8.56 -9.40
C PRO A 229 -11.95 -9.53 -10.12
N ASP A 230 -12.47 -9.15 -11.28
CA ASP A 230 -13.44 -9.93 -12.05
C ASP A 230 -12.81 -11.10 -12.86
N TYR A 231 -11.48 -11.18 -12.84
CA TYR A 231 -10.71 -12.06 -13.70
C TYR A 231 -9.82 -13.00 -12.86
N PRO A 232 -10.34 -14.17 -12.44
CA PRO A 232 -9.56 -15.14 -11.66
C PRO A 232 -8.37 -15.66 -12.48
N LEU A 233 -7.29 -16.04 -11.78
CA LEU A 233 -6.12 -16.65 -12.42
C LEU A 233 -6.49 -17.97 -13.11
N ALA A 234 -5.64 -18.39 -14.05
CA ALA A 234 -5.78 -19.69 -14.70
C ALA A 234 -5.82 -20.82 -13.65
N PRO A 235 -6.60 -21.90 -13.86
CA PRO A 235 -6.67 -23.01 -12.90
C PRO A 235 -5.27 -23.54 -12.55
N GLY A 236 -5.01 -23.65 -11.24
CA GLY A 236 -3.71 -24.09 -10.71
C GLY A 236 -2.62 -23.03 -10.71
N LEU A 237 -2.78 -21.86 -11.34
CA LEU A 237 -1.82 -20.76 -11.22
C LEU A 237 -2.00 -20.07 -9.86
N VAL A 238 -1.03 -20.22 -8.97
CA VAL A 238 -1.07 -19.63 -7.63
C VAL A 238 -0.23 -18.35 -7.52
N GLU A 239 0.78 -18.19 -8.37
CA GLU A 239 1.64 -17.01 -8.33
C GLU A 239 2.04 -16.55 -9.73
N THR A 240 2.09 -15.24 -9.91
CA THR A 240 2.57 -14.59 -11.14
C THR A 240 3.38 -13.36 -10.76
N VAL A 241 4.67 -13.41 -11.02
CA VAL A 241 5.59 -12.30 -10.79
C VAL A 241 6.20 -11.90 -12.12
N VAL A 242 6.03 -10.64 -12.51
CA VAL A 242 6.58 -10.12 -13.77
C VAL A 242 7.44 -8.90 -13.45
N LEU A 243 8.75 -9.03 -13.67
CA LEU A 243 9.75 -8.01 -13.38
C LEU A 243 10.49 -7.64 -14.68
N GLY A 244 10.01 -6.60 -15.34
CA GLY A 244 10.54 -6.15 -16.63
C GLY A 244 10.26 -7.17 -17.74
N GLU A 245 11.32 -7.83 -18.21
CA GLU A 245 11.22 -8.90 -19.19
C GLU A 245 11.12 -10.30 -18.56
N ASN A 246 11.38 -10.43 -17.26
CA ASN A 246 11.37 -11.73 -16.59
C ASN A 246 9.97 -12.04 -16.04
N VAL A 247 9.58 -13.30 -16.15
CA VAL A 247 8.29 -13.83 -15.69
C VAL A 247 8.54 -15.08 -14.87
N TYR A 248 8.02 -15.10 -13.66
CA TYR A 248 7.94 -16.28 -12.81
C TYR A 248 6.49 -16.68 -12.64
N LEU A 249 6.19 -17.95 -12.87
CA LEU A 249 4.87 -18.53 -12.68
C LEU A 249 5.00 -19.72 -11.74
N ARG A 250 4.09 -19.82 -10.78
CA ARG A 250 3.98 -20.98 -9.91
C ARG A 250 2.63 -21.64 -10.09
N TRP A 251 2.66 -22.91 -10.42
CA TRP A 251 1.50 -23.76 -10.60
C TRP A 251 1.39 -24.75 -9.45
N GLU A 252 0.20 -24.90 -8.90
CA GLU A 252 -0.13 -25.92 -7.91
C GLU A 252 -1.41 -26.64 -8.31
N SER A 253 -1.31 -27.96 -8.45
CA SER A 253 -2.45 -28.81 -8.76
C SER A 253 -2.26 -30.19 -8.14
N ASN A 254 -3.28 -30.69 -7.44
CA ASN A 254 -3.26 -32.00 -6.79
C ASN A 254 -2.02 -32.24 -5.90
N GLY A 255 -1.58 -31.20 -5.17
CA GLY A 255 -0.40 -31.26 -4.30
C GLY A 255 0.95 -31.29 -5.02
N GLN A 256 0.96 -31.14 -6.36
CA GLN A 256 2.18 -30.99 -7.16
C GLN A 256 2.43 -29.51 -7.43
N VAL A 257 3.71 -29.13 -7.40
CA VAL A 257 4.19 -27.77 -7.67
C VAL A 257 5.00 -27.79 -8.95
N GLN A 258 4.77 -26.82 -9.83
CA GLN A 258 5.66 -26.50 -10.94
C GLN A 258 6.01 -25.01 -10.90
N GLU A 259 7.29 -24.71 -11.07
CA GLU A 259 7.82 -23.35 -11.11
C GLU A 259 8.43 -23.09 -12.48
N ASP A 260 7.95 -22.05 -13.16
CA ASP A 260 8.41 -21.62 -14.46
C ASP A 260 9.24 -20.34 -14.31
N SER A 261 10.42 -20.31 -14.93
CA SER A 261 11.27 -19.12 -15.04
C SER A 261 11.43 -18.77 -16.51
N LEU A 262 10.82 -17.66 -16.92
CA LEU A 262 10.64 -17.29 -18.32
C LEU A 262 11.11 -15.86 -18.57
N GLN A 263 11.38 -15.56 -19.83
CA GLN A 263 11.70 -14.23 -20.30
C GLN A 263 10.88 -13.90 -21.53
N PHE A 264 10.32 -12.68 -21.58
CA PHE A 264 9.67 -12.15 -22.77
C PHE A 264 10.69 -12.02 -23.90
N THR A 265 10.30 -12.49 -25.08
CA THR A 265 11.08 -12.38 -26.32
C THR A 265 10.21 -11.74 -27.42
N LYS A 266 10.82 -11.36 -28.54
CA LYS A 266 10.12 -10.85 -29.73
C LYS A 266 9.14 -9.71 -29.39
N GLU A 267 9.63 -8.70 -28.67
CA GLU A 267 8.84 -7.53 -28.24
C GLU A 267 7.59 -7.90 -27.40
N GLY A 268 7.70 -8.95 -26.59
CA GLY A 268 6.62 -9.42 -25.73
C GLY A 268 5.64 -10.39 -26.39
N LYS A 269 5.84 -10.77 -27.66
CA LYS A 269 5.02 -11.77 -28.36
C LYS A 269 5.50 -13.21 -28.14
N GLY A 270 6.70 -13.38 -27.62
CA GLY A 270 7.26 -14.67 -27.22
C GLY A 270 7.56 -14.72 -25.72
N LEU A 271 7.63 -15.93 -25.19
CA LEU A 271 8.15 -16.27 -23.87
C LEU A 271 9.06 -17.48 -24.02
N GLU A 272 10.23 -17.46 -23.40
CA GLU A 272 11.17 -18.58 -23.44
C GLU A 272 11.79 -18.76 -22.06
N GLY A 273 12.01 -20.00 -21.64
CA GLY A 273 12.63 -20.28 -20.36
C GLY A 273 12.56 -21.75 -19.97
N THR A 274 12.51 -22.00 -18.67
CA THR A 274 12.57 -23.35 -18.11
C THR A 274 11.50 -23.57 -17.06
N PHE A 275 11.25 -24.84 -16.74
CA PHE A 275 10.47 -25.23 -15.58
C PHE A 275 11.20 -26.27 -14.74
N VAL A 276 10.82 -26.33 -13.48
CA VAL A 276 11.09 -27.44 -12.57
C VAL A 276 9.81 -27.81 -11.85
N ASN A 277 9.62 -29.08 -11.52
CA ASN A 277 8.46 -29.52 -10.73
C ASN A 277 8.87 -30.38 -9.53
N SER A 278 7.95 -30.53 -8.59
CA SER A 278 8.13 -31.29 -7.34
C SER A 278 8.41 -32.78 -7.53
N GLN A 279 8.20 -33.31 -8.75
CA GLN A 279 8.46 -34.71 -9.09
C GLN A 279 9.86 -34.91 -9.70
N GLY A 280 10.68 -33.86 -9.75
CA GLY A 280 12.02 -33.88 -10.36
C GLY A 280 12.02 -33.68 -11.87
N GLY A 281 10.87 -33.32 -12.45
CA GLY A 281 10.72 -32.95 -13.84
C GLY A 281 11.33 -31.58 -14.11
N TRP A 282 11.99 -31.46 -15.26
CA TRP A 282 12.63 -30.22 -15.69
C TRP A 282 12.67 -30.17 -17.20
N GLY A 283 12.82 -28.96 -17.74
CA GLY A 283 12.93 -28.79 -19.18
C GLY A 283 12.73 -27.36 -19.62
N SER A 284 12.49 -27.17 -20.91
CA SER A 284 12.27 -25.86 -21.50
C SER A 284 10.79 -25.58 -21.72
N ILE A 285 10.46 -24.30 -21.66
CA ILE A 285 9.15 -23.75 -22.01
C ILE A 285 9.34 -22.73 -23.11
N SER A 286 8.47 -22.80 -24.12
CA SER A 286 8.29 -21.70 -25.07
C SER A 286 6.82 -21.34 -25.17
N GLY A 287 6.55 -20.04 -25.22
CA GLY A 287 5.24 -19.45 -25.35
C GLY A 287 5.20 -18.56 -26.58
N LYS A 288 4.18 -18.70 -27.42
CA LYS A 288 3.86 -17.76 -28.50
C LYS A 288 2.49 -17.17 -28.27
N ARG A 289 2.39 -15.84 -28.21
CA ARG A 289 1.09 -15.18 -28.10
C ARG A 289 0.30 -15.37 -29.39
N THR A 290 -0.90 -15.93 -29.27
CA THR A 290 -1.81 -16.19 -30.39
C THR A 290 -2.95 -15.18 -30.47
N SER A 291 -3.31 -14.57 -29.35
CA SER A 291 -4.25 -13.45 -29.30
C SER A 291 -3.86 -12.45 -28.21
N ASP A 292 -4.06 -11.17 -28.51
CA ASP A 292 -3.89 -10.12 -27.51
C ASP A 292 -5.06 -10.10 -26.52
N CYS A 293 -4.79 -9.54 -25.35
CA CYS A 293 -5.77 -9.26 -24.31
C CYS A 293 -6.93 -8.42 -24.88
N LYS A 294 -8.17 -8.88 -24.70
CA LYS A 294 -9.37 -8.06 -24.97
C LYS A 294 -9.85 -7.47 -23.63
N PRO A 295 -10.09 -6.14 -23.56
CA PRO A 295 -10.67 -5.51 -22.38
C PRO A 295 -12.11 -5.97 -22.14
#